data_AF-A0A819KWQ0-F1
#
_entry.id   AF-A0A819KWQ0-F1
#
_cell.length_a   1.000
_cell.length_b   1.000
_cell.length_c   1.000
_cell.angle_alpha   90.00
_cell.angle_beta   90.00
_cell.angle_gamma   90.00
#
_symmetry.space_group_name_H-M   'P 1'
#
loop_
_entity.id
_entity.type
_entity.pdbx_description
1 polymer ?
#
loop_
_entity_poly.entity_id
_entity_poly.type
_entity_poly.pdbx_seq_one_letter_code
_entity_poly.pdbx_strand_id
1 'polypeptide(L)'
;MEQVLLTFRNIEKISTVRLSRKFSLRNRFYLSVIVNNQTIKLKVSGITGDSPALKVALNFISHNGYYCCYFCYLRGIYQKRKRQYPYECSHQMRTANSFAQDATAAEHLNRNEKGHLGVSIFSNIVDINFSYRITVDYAHVSLLRHSKSIFIELYRRLTPYVVQDASNPDDNSNAYAVTSVSTREGFFVDTGATNSTTAQLILAYQQQVQSIIKPPQFVFLTHGHPDHAGGIALIQRTYSSTPIYVVSQQVAKETMQWIDFSCEHSIFSGAQCNLDYTSILRVLTSPQSQLSFSHPSIKLRAINDLVKGDSSYAGLLELTTPSGIPFLFTGDSIVIQSHLFVSNFFENQTPPDSDHALCHGPVSHANRYTQDIALNIDWIRALRRLTFNSCNISYVWSQMIRQYPNFVSKDIDMKGALNTHVPANANSVGCKCNNGSPAICPIYNEPPRCRYLDNNIGDTQLSCSTRSSLRKDT
;
A
#
# COMPACT_ATOMS: atom_id res chain seq x y z
N MET A 1 -11.71 -9.27 -31.02
CA MET A 1 -11.56 -8.46 -32.24
C MET A 1 -10.26 -7.68 -32.08
N GLU A 2 -9.19 -8.09 -32.76
CA GLU A 2 -7.84 -7.59 -32.48
C GLU A 2 -7.50 -6.39 -33.38
N GLN A 3 -6.94 -5.33 -32.79
CA GLN A 3 -6.54 -4.12 -33.52
C GLN A 3 -5.06 -4.19 -33.88
N VAL A 4 -4.75 -4.20 -35.18
CA VAL A 4 -3.38 -4.00 -35.68
C VAL A 4 -3.10 -2.49 -35.72
N LEU A 5 -2.32 -1.99 -34.76
CA LEU A 5 -1.99 -0.58 -34.66
C LEU A 5 -0.98 -0.16 -35.76
N LEU A 6 -1.47 0.50 -36.80
CA LEU A 6 -0.63 1.12 -37.84
C LEU A 6 -0.27 2.56 -37.43
N THR A 7 0.90 2.73 -36.83
CA THR A 7 1.37 4.03 -36.33
C THR A 7 1.86 4.94 -37.47
N PHE A 8 1.04 5.93 -37.85
CA PHE A 8 1.44 6.99 -38.77
C PHE A 8 1.91 8.22 -37.99
N ARG A 9 3.10 8.76 -38.30
CA ARG A 9 3.53 10.08 -37.81
C ARG A 9 3.08 11.16 -38.82
N ASN A 10 2.68 12.32 -38.30
CA ASN A 10 2.35 13.53 -39.06
C ASN A 10 1.15 13.42 -40.04
N ILE A 11 0.05 12.75 -39.64
CA ILE A 11 -1.24 12.80 -40.36
C ILE A 11 -2.38 13.01 -39.36
N GLU A 12 -2.89 14.23 -39.24
CA GLU A 12 -3.82 14.61 -38.17
C GLU A 12 -5.26 14.09 -38.33
N LYS A 13 -5.70 13.73 -39.54
CA LYS A 13 -7.04 13.19 -39.81
C LYS A 13 -6.99 12.06 -40.84
N ILE A 14 -7.19 10.82 -40.38
CA ILE A 14 -7.46 9.65 -41.24
C ILE A 14 -8.92 9.26 -41.02
N SER A 15 -9.76 9.37 -42.04
CA SER A 15 -11.21 9.10 -41.93
C SER A 15 -11.56 7.63 -42.13
N THR A 16 -10.82 6.88 -42.94
CA THR A 16 -11.02 5.43 -43.12
C THR A 16 -9.77 4.73 -43.67
N VAL A 17 -9.39 3.59 -43.08
CA VAL A 17 -8.43 2.65 -43.67
C VAL A 17 -9.21 1.56 -44.42
N ARG A 18 -8.88 1.27 -45.68
CA ARG A 18 -9.52 0.20 -46.47
C ARG A 18 -8.47 -0.72 -47.10
N LEU A 19 -8.38 -1.95 -46.59
CA LEU A 19 -7.51 -2.98 -47.15
C LEU A 19 -8.03 -3.42 -48.53
N SER A 20 -7.31 -3.08 -49.60
CA SER A 20 -7.69 -3.40 -50.99
C SER A 20 -6.60 -4.20 -51.70
N ARG A 21 -6.85 -5.47 -52.00
CA ARG A 21 -5.89 -6.32 -52.74
C ARG A 21 -5.93 -5.98 -54.24
N LYS A 22 -4.77 -5.65 -54.82
CA LYS A 22 -4.56 -5.68 -56.29
C LYS A 22 -3.31 -6.50 -56.58
N PHE A 23 -3.49 -7.63 -57.26
CA PHE A 23 -2.37 -8.45 -57.72
C PHE A 23 -1.53 -7.67 -58.73
N SER A 24 -0.21 -7.83 -58.64
CA SER A 24 0.77 -7.29 -59.59
C SER A 24 1.98 -8.22 -59.60
N LEU A 25 2.50 -8.55 -60.78
CA LEU A 25 3.58 -9.53 -61.02
C LEU A 25 4.98 -9.07 -60.55
N ARG A 26 5.04 -8.18 -59.55
CA ARG A 26 6.27 -7.57 -59.00
C ARG A 26 6.14 -7.32 -57.49
N ASN A 27 5.99 -8.38 -56.71
CA ASN A 27 6.02 -8.51 -55.22
C ASN A 27 6.10 -7.18 -54.43
N ARG A 28 4.99 -6.43 -54.39
CA ARG A 28 4.89 -5.14 -53.69
C ARG A 28 3.49 -4.95 -53.13
N PHE A 29 3.35 -5.07 -51.81
CA PHE A 29 2.09 -4.81 -51.12
C PHE A 29 1.91 -3.34 -50.79
N TYR A 30 0.74 -2.81 -51.14
CA TYR A 30 0.31 -1.45 -50.85
C TYR A 30 -0.98 -1.48 -50.03
N LEU A 31 -0.94 -0.93 -48.82
CA LEU A 31 -2.13 -0.53 -48.08
C LEU A 31 -2.76 0.67 -48.78
N SER A 32 -4.09 0.72 -48.84
CA SER A 32 -4.82 1.91 -49.29
C SER A 32 -5.42 2.61 -48.08
N VAL A 33 -5.03 3.86 -47.85
CA VAL A 33 -5.59 4.71 -46.80
C VAL A 33 -6.35 5.85 -47.47
N ILE A 34 -7.57 6.14 -47.01
CA ILE A 34 -8.36 7.26 -47.51
C ILE A 34 -8.16 8.45 -46.57
N VAL A 35 -7.57 9.52 -47.10
CA VAL A 35 -7.29 10.77 -46.41
C VAL A 35 -7.88 11.90 -47.26
N ASN A 36 -8.77 12.71 -46.70
CA ASN A 36 -9.45 13.81 -47.41
C ASN A 36 -10.03 13.38 -48.78
N ASN A 37 -10.69 12.22 -48.81
CA ASN A 37 -11.24 11.55 -50.00
C ASN A 37 -10.22 11.12 -51.08
N GLN A 38 -8.92 11.29 -50.85
CA GLN A 38 -7.85 10.78 -51.72
C GLN A 38 -7.37 9.40 -51.26
N THR A 39 -7.07 8.50 -52.20
CA THR A 39 -6.56 7.15 -51.89
C THR A 39 -5.03 7.11 -51.95
N ILE A 40 -4.39 7.10 -50.79
CA ILE A 40 -2.93 7.03 -50.64
C ILE A 40 -2.50 5.55 -50.60
N LYS A 41 -1.55 5.17 -51.46
CA LYS A 41 -0.99 3.80 -51.54
C LYS A 41 0.32 3.70 -50.76
N LEU A 42 0.27 3.12 -49.57
CA LEU A 42 1.42 2.99 -48.65
C LEU A 42 2.07 1.61 -48.79
N LYS A 43 3.34 1.55 -49.19
CA LYS A 43 4.08 0.28 -49.32
C LYS A 43 4.38 -0.31 -47.94
N VAL A 44 3.90 -1.52 -47.66
CA VAL A 44 4.25 -2.23 -46.42
C VAL A 44 5.71 -2.70 -46.51
N SER A 45 6.53 -2.27 -45.56
CA SER A 45 7.98 -2.57 -45.53
C SER A 45 8.39 -3.57 -44.44
N GLY A 46 7.47 -3.94 -43.56
CA GLY A 46 7.65 -4.90 -42.47
C GLY A 46 6.46 -4.89 -41.50
N ILE A 47 6.50 -5.78 -40.51
CA ILE A 47 5.54 -5.86 -39.38
C ILE A 47 6.37 -5.84 -38.10
N THR A 48 5.94 -5.07 -37.10
CA THR A 48 6.59 -4.98 -35.78
C THR A 48 5.60 -5.30 -34.67
N GLY A 49 6.09 -5.78 -33.53
CA GLY A 49 5.29 -6.12 -32.36
C GLY A 49 6.13 -6.72 -31.24
N ASP A 50 5.48 -6.97 -30.10
CA ASP A 50 6.07 -7.76 -29.02
C ASP A 50 6.12 -9.25 -29.42
N SER A 51 6.97 -10.03 -28.74
CA SER A 51 7.06 -11.47 -29.04
C SER A 51 5.75 -12.25 -28.81
N PRO A 52 4.94 -11.94 -27.78
CA PRO A 52 3.58 -12.49 -27.63
C PRO A 52 2.63 -12.27 -28.82
N ALA A 53 2.40 -11.04 -29.29
CA ALA A 53 1.48 -10.80 -30.41
C ALA A 53 2.05 -11.34 -31.73
N LEU A 54 3.37 -11.18 -31.97
CA LEU A 54 4.03 -11.77 -33.14
C LEU A 54 3.94 -13.30 -33.14
N LYS A 55 4.00 -13.96 -31.97
CA LYS A 55 3.80 -15.43 -31.85
C LYS A 55 2.43 -15.85 -32.41
N VAL A 56 1.36 -15.17 -31.98
CA VAL A 56 -0.02 -15.46 -32.41
C VAL A 56 -0.19 -15.15 -33.89
N ALA A 57 0.13 -13.94 -34.33
CA ALA A 57 -0.12 -13.49 -35.70
C ALA A 57 0.71 -14.25 -36.75
N LEU A 58 1.91 -14.72 -36.41
CA LEU A 58 2.75 -15.53 -37.29
C LEU A 58 2.46 -17.04 -37.20
N ASN A 59 1.53 -17.47 -36.33
CA ASN A 59 1.20 -18.88 -36.08
C ASN A 59 2.44 -19.73 -35.73
N PHE A 60 3.23 -19.26 -34.75
CA PHE A 60 4.59 -19.76 -34.47
C PHE A 60 4.84 -20.03 -32.97
N ILE A 61 5.94 -20.71 -32.62
CA ILE A 61 6.40 -20.93 -31.24
C ILE A 61 7.80 -20.32 -31.03
N SER A 62 7.83 -19.05 -30.65
CA SER A 62 9.04 -18.25 -30.40
C SER A 62 9.62 -18.46 -28.98
N HIS A 63 10.34 -17.46 -28.46
CA HIS A 63 11.05 -17.46 -27.18
C HIS A 63 10.23 -18.08 -26.02
N ASN A 64 10.93 -18.79 -25.13
CA ASN A 64 10.41 -19.62 -24.03
C ASN A 64 9.57 -20.83 -24.47
N GLY A 65 8.90 -20.78 -25.62
CA GLY A 65 8.12 -21.87 -26.19
C GLY A 65 8.97 -23.07 -26.61
N TYR A 66 9.70 -22.96 -27.73
CA TYR A 66 10.66 -24.01 -28.17
C TYR A 66 11.86 -23.47 -28.95
N TYR A 67 11.70 -22.48 -29.84
CA TYR A 67 12.80 -21.94 -30.66
C TYR A 67 13.35 -20.64 -30.06
N CYS A 68 14.50 -20.17 -30.56
CA CYS A 68 15.06 -18.89 -30.13
C CYS A 68 14.18 -17.75 -30.70
N CYS A 69 14.36 -17.39 -31.96
CA CYS A 69 13.58 -16.40 -32.68
C CYS A 69 13.00 -16.97 -33.98
N TYR A 70 12.20 -16.14 -34.64
CA TYR A 70 11.62 -16.42 -35.97
C TYR A 70 12.69 -16.72 -37.05
N PHE A 71 13.93 -16.25 -36.83
CA PHE A 71 15.03 -16.31 -37.81
C PHE A 71 15.97 -17.51 -37.65
N CYS A 72 15.92 -18.25 -36.53
CA CYS A 72 16.88 -19.31 -36.21
C CYS A 72 16.21 -20.70 -36.11
N TYR A 73 16.87 -21.76 -36.59
CA TYR A 73 16.48 -23.14 -36.25
C TYR A 73 16.93 -23.58 -34.85
N LEU A 74 17.63 -22.71 -34.10
CA LEU A 74 18.08 -22.97 -32.73
C LEU A 74 16.90 -23.29 -31.80
N ARG A 75 16.85 -24.54 -31.32
CA ARG A 75 15.90 -25.02 -30.33
C ARG A 75 16.47 -24.85 -28.92
N GLY A 76 15.64 -24.38 -27.99
CA GLY A 76 16.04 -24.15 -26.60
C GLY A 76 16.04 -25.44 -25.78
N ILE A 77 17.20 -25.79 -25.25
CA ILE A 77 17.47 -26.95 -24.38
C ILE A 77 16.97 -26.64 -22.95
N TYR A 78 16.39 -27.61 -22.26
CA TYR A 78 15.99 -27.45 -20.86
C TYR A 78 17.11 -27.93 -19.92
N GLN A 79 17.70 -27.02 -19.14
CA GLN A 79 18.85 -27.31 -18.29
C GLN A 79 18.80 -26.42 -17.04
N LYS A 80 19.03 -26.99 -15.84
CA LYS A 80 18.92 -26.30 -14.53
C LYS A 80 17.56 -25.59 -14.32
N ARG A 81 16.46 -26.29 -14.58
CA ARG A 81 15.05 -25.82 -14.47
C ARG A 81 14.69 -24.58 -15.32
N LYS A 82 15.49 -24.24 -16.34
CA LYS A 82 15.21 -23.15 -17.30
C LYS A 82 15.46 -23.60 -18.74
N ARG A 83 14.73 -23.02 -19.70
CA ARG A 83 15.07 -23.15 -21.13
C ARG A 83 16.25 -22.22 -21.44
N GLN A 84 17.25 -22.74 -22.14
CA GLN A 84 18.48 -22.03 -22.52
C GLN A 84 18.75 -22.24 -24.02
N TYR A 85 19.39 -21.26 -24.64
CA TYR A 85 19.69 -21.25 -26.07
C TYR A 85 21.22 -21.22 -26.22
N PRO A 86 21.87 -22.30 -26.70
CA PRO A 86 23.32 -22.36 -26.78
C PRO A 86 23.83 -21.56 -28.00
N TYR A 87 24.06 -20.26 -27.80
CA TYR A 87 24.53 -19.33 -28.84
C TYR A 87 26.01 -19.51 -29.24
N GLU A 88 26.69 -20.50 -28.67
CA GLU A 88 28.13 -20.77 -28.84
C GLU A 88 28.44 -21.58 -30.12
N CYS A 89 27.42 -22.06 -30.83
CA CYS A 89 27.56 -22.80 -32.09
C CYS A 89 27.18 -21.95 -33.30
N SER A 90 27.63 -22.33 -34.50
CA SER A 90 27.03 -21.83 -35.73
C SER A 90 25.55 -22.24 -35.81
N HIS A 91 24.70 -21.39 -36.39
CA HIS A 91 23.25 -21.61 -36.43
C HIS A 91 22.71 -21.51 -37.85
N GLN A 92 21.93 -22.52 -38.25
CA GLN A 92 21.17 -22.45 -39.49
C GLN A 92 20.07 -21.39 -39.34
N MET A 93 20.18 -20.32 -40.12
CA MET A 93 19.17 -19.28 -40.23
C MET A 93 18.04 -19.76 -41.16
N ARG A 94 16.80 -19.36 -40.85
CA ARG A 94 15.67 -19.53 -41.78
C ARG A 94 15.85 -18.58 -42.95
N THR A 95 15.60 -19.07 -44.15
CA THR A 95 15.44 -18.22 -45.34
C THR A 95 13.97 -17.87 -45.53
N ALA A 96 13.71 -16.96 -46.47
CA ALA A 96 12.39 -16.66 -47.01
C ALA A 96 11.57 -17.93 -47.30
N ASN A 97 12.18 -18.80 -48.10
CA ASN A 97 11.52 -19.97 -48.65
C ASN A 97 11.38 -21.06 -47.59
N SER A 98 12.39 -21.24 -46.73
CA SER A 98 12.31 -22.26 -45.68
C SER A 98 11.30 -21.89 -44.58
N PHE A 99 11.19 -20.60 -44.21
CA PHE A 99 10.14 -20.12 -43.29
C PHE A 99 8.73 -20.36 -43.86
N ALA A 100 8.53 -20.14 -45.18
CA ALA A 100 7.26 -20.41 -45.84
C ALA A 100 6.97 -21.92 -45.95
N GLN A 101 7.96 -22.71 -46.36
CA GLN A 101 7.86 -24.17 -46.50
C GLN A 101 7.54 -24.84 -45.16
N ASP A 102 8.19 -24.42 -44.07
CA ASP A 102 7.93 -24.95 -42.72
C ASP A 102 6.50 -24.60 -42.25
N ALA A 103 5.99 -23.42 -42.59
CA ALA A 103 4.62 -23.00 -42.29
C ALA A 103 3.58 -23.84 -43.06
N THR A 104 3.77 -24.03 -44.37
CA THR A 104 2.92 -24.90 -45.20
C THR A 104 2.99 -26.36 -44.75
N ALA A 105 4.17 -26.84 -44.34
CA ALA A 105 4.35 -28.19 -43.82
C ALA A 105 3.63 -28.39 -42.48
N ALA A 106 3.69 -27.42 -41.56
CA ALA A 106 2.97 -27.46 -40.30
C ALA A 106 1.45 -27.57 -40.51
N GLU A 107 0.92 -26.80 -41.47
CA GLU A 107 -0.50 -26.78 -41.82
C GLU A 107 -0.95 -28.08 -42.49
N HIS A 108 -0.23 -28.53 -43.51
CA HIS A 108 -0.56 -29.75 -44.26
C HIS A 108 -0.43 -31.02 -43.41
N LEU A 109 0.55 -31.08 -42.51
CA LEU A 109 0.78 -32.20 -41.59
C LEU A 109 0.01 -32.06 -40.25
N ASN A 110 -0.76 -30.97 -40.08
CA ASN A 110 -1.52 -30.61 -38.87
C ASN A 110 -0.71 -30.80 -37.56
N ARG A 111 0.56 -30.36 -37.54
CA ARG A 111 1.48 -30.55 -36.41
C ARG A 111 2.56 -29.46 -36.37
N ASN A 112 3.30 -29.36 -35.27
CA ASN A 112 4.38 -28.37 -35.17
C ASN A 112 5.58 -28.75 -36.06
N GLU A 113 5.85 -27.97 -37.11
CA GLU A 113 7.06 -28.12 -37.94
C GLU A 113 8.04 -26.98 -37.70
N LYS A 114 9.21 -27.34 -37.15
CA LYS A 114 10.35 -26.44 -36.89
C LYS A 114 9.99 -25.10 -36.19
N GLY A 115 8.90 -25.09 -35.43
CA GLY A 115 8.39 -23.92 -34.70
C GLY A 115 7.06 -23.37 -35.23
N HIS A 116 6.66 -23.68 -36.46
CA HIS A 116 5.38 -23.25 -37.04
C HIS A 116 4.22 -24.14 -36.56
N LEU A 117 3.05 -23.54 -36.35
CA LEU A 117 1.79 -24.23 -36.01
C LEU A 117 0.81 -24.30 -37.20
N GLY A 118 1.19 -23.69 -38.33
CA GLY A 118 0.44 -23.63 -39.57
C GLY A 118 0.90 -22.43 -40.40
N VAL A 119 0.11 -22.02 -41.39
CA VAL A 119 0.35 -20.76 -42.11
C VAL A 119 -0.11 -19.58 -41.24
N SER A 120 0.56 -18.43 -41.39
CA SER A 120 0.17 -17.19 -40.72
C SER A 120 -1.10 -16.61 -41.35
N ILE A 121 -1.99 -16.05 -40.51
CA ILE A 121 -3.14 -15.26 -40.99
C ILE A 121 -2.70 -14.13 -41.93
N PHE A 122 -1.50 -13.57 -41.73
CA PHE A 122 -0.94 -12.55 -42.60
C PHE A 122 -0.51 -13.07 -43.97
N SER A 123 -0.17 -14.35 -44.17
CA SER A 123 0.22 -14.88 -45.49
C SER A 123 -0.88 -14.74 -46.55
N ASN A 124 -2.15 -14.74 -46.11
CA ASN A 124 -3.31 -14.53 -47.00
C ASN A 124 -3.60 -13.05 -47.28
N ILE A 125 -3.06 -12.14 -46.46
CA ILE A 125 -3.33 -10.69 -46.46
C ILE A 125 -2.16 -9.91 -47.08
N VAL A 126 -0.93 -10.36 -46.87
CA VAL A 126 0.32 -9.78 -47.35
C VAL A 126 1.28 -10.85 -47.87
N ASP A 127 1.63 -10.80 -49.16
CA ASP A 127 2.86 -11.46 -49.66
C ASP A 127 4.05 -10.59 -49.22
N ILE A 128 4.47 -10.87 -47.98
CA ILE A 128 5.66 -10.34 -47.35
C ILE A 128 6.57 -11.52 -47.04
N ASN A 129 7.83 -11.39 -47.44
CA ASN A 129 8.89 -12.31 -47.08
C ASN A 129 9.23 -12.16 -45.58
N PHE A 130 8.46 -12.84 -44.71
CA PHE A 130 8.47 -12.64 -43.26
C PHE A 130 9.85 -12.78 -42.61
N SER A 131 10.69 -13.70 -43.09
CA SER A 131 12.00 -14.03 -42.51
C SER A 131 12.98 -12.86 -42.36
N TYR A 132 12.79 -11.76 -43.12
CA TYR A 132 13.59 -10.53 -43.01
C TYR A 132 12.72 -9.27 -42.88
N ARG A 133 11.45 -9.44 -42.51
CA ARG A 133 10.43 -8.37 -42.50
C ARG A 133 9.61 -8.32 -41.21
N ILE A 134 9.79 -9.29 -40.31
CA ILE A 134 9.41 -9.16 -38.91
C ILE A 134 10.48 -8.32 -38.21
N THR A 135 10.09 -7.18 -37.64
CA THR A 135 10.91 -6.45 -36.67
C THR A 135 10.49 -6.92 -35.28
N VAL A 136 11.42 -7.53 -34.55
CA VAL A 136 11.20 -7.93 -33.16
C VAL A 136 11.47 -6.72 -32.27
N ASP A 137 10.56 -6.42 -31.33
CA ASP A 137 10.81 -5.36 -30.36
C ASP A 137 12.01 -5.70 -29.45
N TYR A 138 13.12 -5.00 -29.69
CA TYR A 138 14.36 -5.08 -28.93
C TYR A 138 14.17 -4.70 -27.46
N ALA A 139 13.23 -3.79 -27.15
CA ALA A 139 12.93 -3.43 -25.77
C ALA A 139 12.34 -4.62 -25.01
N HIS A 140 11.34 -5.31 -25.58
CA HIS A 140 10.75 -6.50 -24.95
C HIS A 140 11.68 -7.74 -24.95
N VAL A 141 12.51 -7.93 -25.97
CA VAL A 141 13.32 -9.17 -26.10
C VAL A 141 14.71 -9.08 -25.48
N SER A 142 15.38 -7.93 -25.55
CA SER A 142 16.74 -7.76 -25.01
C SER A 142 16.79 -6.88 -23.77
N LEU A 143 15.99 -5.80 -23.74
CA LEU A 143 16.08 -4.85 -22.63
C LEU A 143 15.20 -5.20 -21.44
N LEU A 144 14.02 -5.82 -21.58
CA LEU A 144 13.01 -5.95 -20.51
C LEU A 144 13.57 -6.38 -19.13
N ARG A 145 14.48 -7.36 -19.10
CA ARG A 145 15.16 -7.79 -17.87
C ARG A 145 16.21 -6.79 -17.37
N HIS A 146 16.99 -6.19 -18.27
CA HIS A 146 17.96 -5.14 -17.96
C HIS A 146 17.25 -3.87 -17.48
N SER A 147 16.21 -3.41 -18.17
CA SER A 147 15.30 -2.34 -17.75
C SER A 147 14.68 -2.63 -16.39
N LYS A 148 14.20 -3.86 -16.12
CA LYS A 148 13.71 -4.21 -14.77
C LYS A 148 14.81 -4.09 -13.70
N SER A 149 16.03 -4.56 -13.97
CA SER A 149 17.16 -4.37 -13.04
C SER A 149 17.53 -2.90 -12.85
N ILE A 150 17.57 -2.11 -13.94
CA ILE A 150 17.86 -0.68 -13.92
C ILE A 150 16.77 0.10 -13.17
N PHE A 151 15.49 -0.22 -13.37
CA PHE A 151 14.40 0.40 -12.63
C PHE A 151 14.42 0.01 -11.14
N ILE A 152 14.75 -1.23 -10.79
CA ILE A 152 14.93 -1.64 -9.37
C ILE A 152 16.13 -0.91 -8.74
N GLU A 153 17.22 -0.74 -9.48
CA GLU A 153 18.43 -0.06 -9.01
C GLU A 153 18.25 1.46 -8.90
N LEU A 154 17.61 2.10 -9.89
CA LEU A 154 17.20 3.50 -9.84
C LEU A 154 16.19 3.72 -8.72
N TYR A 155 15.19 2.84 -8.55
CA TYR A 155 14.25 2.91 -7.44
C TYR A 155 14.99 2.86 -6.10
N ARG A 156 15.89 1.89 -5.87
CA ARG A 156 16.72 1.81 -4.66
C ARG A 156 17.61 3.03 -4.42
N ARG A 157 18.06 3.72 -5.47
CA ARG A 157 18.84 4.97 -5.36
C ARG A 157 17.96 6.19 -5.07
N LEU A 158 16.70 6.17 -5.48
CA LEU A 158 15.70 7.22 -5.26
C LEU A 158 14.87 7.00 -3.98
N THR A 159 14.80 5.77 -3.47
CA THR A 159 14.28 5.37 -2.16
C THR A 159 15.45 4.78 -1.34
N PRO A 160 16.35 5.62 -0.78
CA PRO A 160 17.61 5.18 -0.16
C PRO A 160 17.45 4.46 1.20
N TYR A 161 16.29 3.85 1.44
CA TYR A 161 15.92 3.18 2.69
C TYR A 161 14.92 2.04 2.42
N VAL A 162 14.91 1.06 3.32
CA VAL A 162 13.91 0.00 3.42
C VAL A 162 13.23 0.16 4.77
N VAL A 163 11.91 0.31 4.77
CA VAL A 163 11.06 0.07 5.94
C VAL A 163 10.62 -1.39 5.84
N GLN A 164 10.98 -2.21 6.83
CA GLN A 164 10.55 -3.59 6.92
C GLN A 164 9.71 -3.78 8.17
N ASP A 165 8.47 -4.23 7.97
CA ASP A 165 7.56 -4.66 9.03
C ASP A 165 8.05 -5.99 9.61
N ALA A 166 7.94 -6.12 10.93
CA ALA A 166 8.24 -7.33 11.70
C ALA A 166 6.99 -7.93 12.37
N SER A 167 5.78 -7.44 12.03
CA SER A 167 4.49 -7.96 12.51
C SER A 167 4.43 -9.49 12.42
N ASN A 168 4.29 -10.15 13.56
CA ASN A 168 4.02 -11.58 13.65
C ASN A 168 2.49 -11.78 13.59
N PRO A 169 1.93 -12.64 12.72
CA PRO A 169 0.46 -12.80 12.62
C PRO A 169 -0.22 -13.31 13.90
N ASP A 170 0.54 -13.88 14.85
CA ASP A 170 0.05 -14.29 16.18
C ASP A 170 0.20 -13.19 17.25
N ASP A 171 0.64 -11.98 16.87
CA ASP A 171 0.95 -10.86 17.76
C ASP A 171 0.29 -9.59 17.23
N ASN A 172 -0.62 -8.98 18.01
CA ASN A 172 -1.25 -7.71 17.68
C ASN A 172 -0.28 -6.54 17.94
N SER A 173 0.91 -6.56 17.33
CA SER A 173 1.88 -5.47 17.47
C SER A 173 2.63 -5.19 16.18
N ASN A 174 3.00 -3.92 16.03
CA ASN A 174 3.63 -3.37 14.85
C ASN A 174 5.04 -2.92 15.24
N ALA A 175 6.06 -3.36 14.50
CA ALA A 175 7.44 -3.02 14.79
C ALA A 175 8.23 -2.91 13.48
N TYR A 176 8.90 -1.78 13.28
CA TYR A 176 9.47 -1.42 11.99
C TYR A 176 10.98 -1.22 12.04
N ALA A 177 11.70 -2.03 11.25
CA ALA A 177 13.11 -1.80 10.98
C ALA A 177 13.25 -0.81 9.82
N VAL A 178 13.70 0.42 10.10
CA VAL A 178 13.99 1.43 9.07
C VAL A 178 15.49 1.46 8.85
N THR A 179 15.93 1.09 7.65
CA THR A 179 17.37 0.93 7.32
C THR A 179 17.73 1.69 6.05
N SER A 180 18.85 2.41 6.06
CA SER A 180 19.37 3.10 4.89
C SER A 180 20.21 2.15 4.01
N VAL A 181 19.88 2.10 2.72
CA VAL A 181 20.55 1.25 1.72
C VAL A 181 21.98 1.72 1.44
N SER A 182 22.26 3.02 1.61
CA SER A 182 23.57 3.65 1.35
C SER A 182 24.54 3.51 2.52
N THR A 183 24.14 3.87 3.75
CA THR A 183 25.03 3.84 4.93
C THR A 183 25.01 2.52 5.70
N ARG A 184 24.03 1.65 5.43
CA ARG A 184 23.75 0.41 6.18
C ARG A 184 23.58 0.67 7.67
N GLU A 185 22.85 1.73 7.98
CA GLU A 185 22.51 2.16 9.33
C GLU A 185 21.00 2.38 9.39
N GLY A 186 20.42 2.29 10.59
CA GLY A 186 18.97 2.37 10.74
C GLY A 186 18.54 2.63 12.17
N PHE A 187 17.24 2.55 12.38
CA PHE A 187 16.57 2.70 13.67
C PHE A 187 15.33 1.80 13.71
N PHE A 188 14.79 1.59 14.91
CA PHE A 188 13.51 0.90 15.10
C PHE A 188 12.42 1.92 15.41
N VAL A 189 11.21 1.67 14.89
CA VAL A 189 9.98 2.26 15.40
C VAL A 189 9.19 1.15 16.06
N ASP A 190 8.94 1.32 17.35
CA ASP A 190 8.35 0.32 18.25
C ASP A 190 9.12 -1.02 18.30
N THR A 191 8.69 -1.94 19.16
CA THR A 191 9.49 -3.13 19.54
C THR A 191 8.74 -4.47 19.51
N GLY A 192 7.41 -4.45 19.41
CA GLY A 192 6.54 -5.62 19.47
C GLY A 192 6.21 -6.07 20.89
N ALA A 193 5.09 -6.78 21.07
CA ALA A 193 4.63 -7.27 22.38
C ALA A 193 5.49 -8.42 22.92
N THR A 194 6.07 -9.22 22.04
CA THR A 194 6.75 -10.48 22.39
C THR A 194 8.19 -10.55 21.90
N ASN A 195 9.03 -11.31 22.62
CA ASN A 195 10.39 -11.64 22.17
C ASN A 195 10.43 -12.26 20.76
N SER A 196 9.34 -12.90 20.29
CA SER A 196 9.25 -13.45 18.93
C SER A 196 9.26 -12.33 17.89
N THR A 197 8.33 -11.39 18.01
CA THR A 197 8.20 -10.21 17.13
C THR A 197 9.46 -9.36 17.18
N THR A 198 10.02 -9.14 18.37
CA THR A 198 11.29 -8.41 18.51
C THR A 198 12.49 -9.16 17.91
N ALA A 199 12.54 -10.50 17.98
CA ALA A 199 13.58 -11.28 17.31
C ALA A 199 13.43 -11.22 15.78
N GLN A 200 12.19 -11.18 15.26
CA GLN A 200 11.93 -10.96 13.83
C GLN A 200 12.37 -9.56 13.38
N LEU A 201 12.13 -8.52 14.19
CA LEU A 201 12.62 -7.14 13.97
C LEU A 201 14.15 -7.08 13.90
N ILE A 202 14.83 -7.70 14.88
CA ILE A 202 16.29 -7.77 14.95
C ILE A 202 16.85 -8.52 13.73
N LEU A 203 16.24 -9.64 13.33
CA LEU A 203 16.66 -10.43 12.17
C LEU A 203 16.45 -9.68 10.85
N ALA A 204 15.29 -9.02 10.68
CA ALA A 204 14.99 -8.19 9.51
C ALA A 204 16.05 -7.09 9.33
N TYR A 205 16.36 -6.37 10.40
CA TYR A 205 17.39 -5.33 10.42
C TYR A 205 18.78 -5.88 10.05
N GLN A 206 19.20 -7.01 10.64
CA GLN A 206 20.48 -7.64 10.35
C GLN A 206 20.59 -8.09 8.88
N GLN A 207 19.50 -8.56 8.28
CA GLN A 207 19.47 -8.93 6.85
C GLN A 207 19.71 -7.74 5.92
N GLN A 208 19.20 -6.53 6.26
CA GLN A 208 19.41 -5.32 5.46
C GLN A 208 20.82 -4.73 5.65
N VAL A 209 21.33 -4.72 6.89
CA VAL A 209 22.64 -4.12 7.24
C VAL A 209 23.83 -5.00 6.76
N GLN A 210 23.61 -6.31 6.61
CA GLN A 210 24.60 -7.31 6.21
C GLN A 210 25.74 -7.49 7.24
N SER A 211 26.87 -8.09 6.83
CA SER A 211 27.87 -8.75 7.69
C SER A 211 28.69 -7.87 8.67
N ILE A 212 28.30 -6.61 8.88
CA ILE A 212 28.83 -5.78 9.97
C ILE A 212 27.64 -5.43 10.84
N ILE A 213 27.51 -6.09 12.01
CA ILE A 213 26.39 -5.86 12.94
C ILE A 213 26.57 -4.48 13.61
N LYS A 214 26.14 -3.42 12.91
CA LYS A 214 25.99 -2.09 13.50
C LYS A 214 24.70 -2.07 14.34
N PRO A 215 24.72 -1.62 15.61
CA PRO A 215 23.48 -1.42 16.37
C PRO A 215 22.61 -0.36 15.67
N PRO A 216 21.27 -0.41 15.82
CA PRO A 216 20.41 0.68 15.41
C PRO A 216 20.75 1.96 16.19
N GLN A 217 20.70 3.11 15.52
CA GLN A 217 21.08 4.41 16.11
C GLN A 217 20.16 4.83 17.26
N PHE A 218 18.91 4.38 17.22
CA PHE A 218 17.93 4.51 18.29
C PHE A 218 16.76 3.53 18.08
N VAL A 219 15.96 3.36 19.13
CA VAL A 219 14.55 2.96 19.04
C VAL A 219 13.70 4.22 19.25
N PHE A 220 12.60 4.38 18.54
CA PHE A 220 11.57 5.37 18.85
C PHE A 220 10.29 4.63 19.21
N LEU A 221 9.74 4.89 20.40
CA LEU A 221 8.43 4.38 20.78
C LEU A 221 7.37 5.43 20.44
N THR A 222 6.33 5.02 19.72
CA THR A 222 5.21 5.90 19.35
C THR A 222 4.37 6.24 20.57
N HIS A 223 4.14 5.29 21.47
CA HIS A 223 3.49 5.48 22.77
C HIS A 223 3.85 4.36 23.76
N GLY A 224 3.20 4.29 24.92
CA GLY A 224 3.67 3.49 26.05
C GLY A 224 3.13 2.06 26.20
N HIS A 225 2.24 1.58 25.34
CA HIS A 225 1.57 0.29 25.54
C HIS A 225 2.49 -0.94 25.34
N PRO A 226 2.14 -2.11 25.91
CA PRO A 226 3.00 -3.31 25.92
C PRO A 226 3.35 -3.86 24.53
N ASP A 227 2.47 -3.70 23.55
CA ASP A 227 2.65 -4.02 22.13
C ASP A 227 3.73 -3.16 21.45
N HIS A 228 3.94 -1.94 21.94
CA HIS A 228 4.96 -1.03 21.40
C HIS A 228 6.28 -1.15 22.18
N ALA A 229 6.19 -1.41 23.50
CA ALA A 229 7.32 -1.41 24.43
C ALA A 229 7.83 -2.80 24.91
N GLY A 230 7.10 -3.89 24.67
CA GLY A 230 7.40 -5.22 25.24
C GLY A 230 8.75 -5.80 24.82
N GLY A 231 9.24 -5.44 23.63
CA GLY A 231 10.52 -5.87 23.08
C GLY A 231 11.75 -5.15 23.62
N ILE A 232 11.61 -4.06 24.38
CA ILE A 232 12.73 -3.20 24.84
C ILE A 232 13.86 -4.04 25.46
N ALA A 233 13.54 -5.00 26.32
CA ALA A 233 14.55 -5.78 27.03
C ALA A 233 15.32 -6.75 26.14
N LEU A 234 14.75 -7.24 25.03
CA LEU A 234 15.52 -8.03 24.05
C LEU A 234 16.43 -7.12 23.19
N ILE A 235 15.95 -5.93 22.82
CA ILE A 235 16.76 -4.94 22.11
C ILE A 235 17.95 -4.51 22.96
N GLN A 236 17.74 -4.19 24.24
CA GLN A 236 18.82 -3.77 25.15
C GLN A 236 19.82 -4.89 25.46
N ARG A 237 19.39 -6.16 25.51
CA ARG A 237 20.32 -7.31 25.57
C ARG A 237 21.13 -7.52 24.29
N THR A 238 20.61 -7.09 23.13
CA THR A 238 21.25 -7.27 21.81
C THR A 238 22.14 -6.09 21.42
N TYR A 239 21.71 -4.88 21.79
CA TYR A 239 22.26 -3.59 21.37
C TYR A 239 22.26 -2.60 22.56
N SER A 240 22.98 -2.92 23.63
CA SER A 240 22.98 -2.17 24.91
C SER A 240 23.44 -0.71 24.86
N SER A 241 23.92 -0.23 23.72
CA SER A 241 24.25 1.18 23.47
C SER A 241 23.17 1.95 22.70
N THR A 242 22.10 1.29 22.24
CA THR A 242 21.01 1.94 21.49
C THR A 242 20.13 2.75 22.45
N PRO A 243 20.04 4.09 22.29
CA PRO A 243 19.10 4.91 23.05
C PRO A 243 17.66 4.65 22.62
N ILE A 244 16.71 4.75 23.54
CA ILE A 244 15.27 4.62 23.25
C ILE A 244 14.62 5.98 23.46
N TYR A 245 14.07 6.57 22.41
CA TYR A 245 13.38 7.86 22.47
C TYR A 245 11.87 7.67 22.65
N VAL A 246 11.30 8.51 23.50
CA VAL A 246 9.85 8.63 23.75
C VAL A 246 9.45 10.10 23.62
N VAL A 247 8.26 10.35 23.07
CA VAL A 247 7.85 11.72 22.75
C VAL A 247 7.53 12.61 23.94
N SER A 248 7.24 12.05 25.12
CA SER A 248 6.91 12.82 26.32
C SER A 248 7.34 12.09 27.60
N GLN A 249 7.40 12.84 28.70
CA GLN A 249 7.68 12.28 30.03
C GLN A 249 6.56 11.33 30.49
N GLN A 250 5.37 11.48 29.93
CA GLN A 250 4.20 10.69 30.28
C GLN A 250 4.12 9.39 29.47
N VAL A 251 4.56 9.36 28.20
CA VAL A 251 4.84 8.09 27.49
C VAL A 251 5.87 7.28 28.27
N ALA A 252 6.95 7.90 28.75
CA ALA A 252 7.94 7.20 29.58
C ALA A 252 7.31 6.55 30.83
N LYS A 253 6.36 7.24 31.49
CA LYS A 253 5.65 6.72 32.66
C LYS A 253 4.69 5.58 32.30
N GLU A 254 3.91 5.74 31.24
CA GLU A 254 3.00 4.74 30.69
C GLU A 254 3.76 3.45 30.34
N THR A 255 4.91 3.56 29.65
CA THR A 255 5.84 2.44 29.40
C THR A 255 6.27 1.73 30.68
N MET A 256 6.75 2.48 31.69
CA MET A 256 7.20 1.88 32.95
C MET A 256 6.06 1.21 33.71
N GLN A 257 4.89 1.85 33.82
CA GLN A 257 3.70 1.28 34.47
C GLN A 257 3.26 -0.03 33.82
N TRP A 258 3.28 -0.09 32.48
CA TRP A 258 2.98 -1.33 31.76
C TRP A 258 4.03 -2.42 31.97
N ILE A 259 5.31 -2.07 32.08
CA ILE A 259 6.39 -3.03 32.37
C ILE A 259 6.29 -3.56 33.81
N ASP A 260 6.07 -2.69 34.79
CA ASP A 260 5.91 -3.07 36.20
C ASP A 260 4.71 -4.02 36.35
N PHE A 261 3.56 -3.67 35.76
CA PHE A 261 2.37 -4.52 35.69
C PHE A 261 2.64 -5.86 34.98
N SER A 262 3.37 -5.85 33.86
CA SER A 262 3.81 -7.06 33.14
C SER A 262 4.63 -7.99 34.01
N CYS A 263 5.46 -7.42 34.89
CA CYS A 263 6.38 -8.10 35.78
C CYS A 263 5.69 -8.70 37.01
N GLU A 264 4.77 -7.97 37.62
CA GLU A 264 3.93 -8.49 38.72
C GLU A 264 3.05 -9.66 38.26
N HIS A 265 2.49 -9.58 37.04
CA HIS A 265 1.45 -10.51 36.57
C HIS A 265 1.95 -11.55 35.54
N SER A 266 3.22 -11.49 35.12
CA SER A 266 3.84 -12.35 34.11
C SER A 266 3.12 -12.39 32.74
N ILE A 267 2.41 -11.31 32.37
CA ILE A 267 1.54 -11.28 31.18
C ILE A 267 2.35 -11.23 29.87
N PHE A 268 3.43 -10.44 29.83
CA PHE A 268 4.19 -10.17 28.60
C PHE A 268 5.57 -10.81 28.65
N SER A 269 5.78 -11.84 27.85
CA SER A 269 7.05 -12.60 27.81
C SER A 269 8.29 -11.78 27.43
N GLY A 270 8.12 -10.61 26.80
CA GLY A 270 9.21 -9.70 26.42
C GLY A 270 9.80 -8.89 27.59
N ALA A 271 9.00 -8.58 28.61
CA ALA A 271 9.40 -7.72 29.71
C ALA A 271 10.51 -8.34 30.58
N GLN A 272 11.41 -7.49 31.10
CA GLN A 272 12.39 -7.90 32.12
C GLN A 272 12.41 -6.92 33.28
N CYS A 273 12.18 -7.44 34.48
CA CYS A 273 11.94 -6.66 35.71
C CYS A 273 13.22 -6.12 36.36
N ASN A 274 14.37 -6.63 35.93
CA ASN A 274 15.69 -6.27 36.46
C ASN A 274 16.44 -5.29 35.55
N LEU A 275 15.75 -4.68 34.58
CA LEU A 275 16.31 -3.69 33.67
C LEU A 275 15.91 -2.28 34.13
N ASP A 276 16.86 -1.36 34.23
CA ASP A 276 16.57 0.04 34.58
C ASP A 276 16.10 0.81 33.35
N TYR A 277 14.79 0.84 33.13
CA TYR A 277 14.19 1.63 32.04
C TYR A 277 14.35 3.14 32.24
N THR A 278 14.61 3.62 33.47
CA THR A 278 14.71 5.07 33.76
C THR A 278 15.97 5.70 33.17
N SER A 279 17.08 4.96 33.08
CA SER A 279 18.32 5.43 32.41
C SER A 279 18.36 5.16 30.90
N ILE A 280 17.44 4.33 30.39
CA ILE A 280 17.40 3.90 28.98
C ILE A 280 16.43 4.76 28.16
N LEU A 281 15.26 5.11 28.72
CA LEU A 281 14.24 5.92 28.08
C LEU A 281 14.63 7.41 28.06
N ARG A 282 14.62 8.02 26.87
CA ARG A 282 15.01 9.41 26.62
C ARG A 282 13.82 10.22 26.14
N VAL A 283 13.33 11.10 27.00
CA VAL A 283 12.22 12.00 26.71
C VAL A 283 12.66 13.09 25.73
N LEU A 284 11.89 13.26 24.64
CA LEU A 284 12.04 14.38 23.72
C LEU A 284 11.40 15.64 24.31
N THR A 285 12.16 16.73 24.36
CA THR A 285 11.81 17.94 25.13
C THR A 285 11.24 19.09 24.31
N SER A 286 11.40 19.07 22.98
CA SER A 286 10.81 20.06 22.07
C SER A 286 9.56 19.48 21.38
N PRO A 287 8.47 20.25 21.20
CA PRO A 287 7.26 19.76 20.56
C PRO A 287 7.44 19.18 19.16
N GLN A 288 8.41 19.73 18.42
CA GLN A 288 8.86 19.21 17.13
C GLN A 288 10.36 18.93 17.18
N SER A 289 10.72 17.92 17.99
CA SER A 289 12.10 17.47 18.16
C SER A 289 12.62 16.85 16.87
N GLN A 290 13.66 17.45 16.28
CA GLN A 290 14.40 16.84 15.18
C GLN A 290 15.33 15.76 15.73
N LEU A 291 15.15 14.51 15.29
CA LEU A 291 16.07 13.42 15.63
C LEU A 291 17.23 13.41 14.63
N SER A 292 18.45 13.54 15.13
CA SER A 292 19.66 13.47 14.32
C SER A 292 19.96 12.02 13.92
N PHE A 293 19.60 11.65 12.69
CA PHE A 293 20.06 10.42 12.04
C PHE A 293 21.34 10.70 11.25
N SER A 294 22.29 9.75 11.20
CA SER A 294 23.61 9.97 10.57
C SER A 294 23.55 10.36 9.08
N HIS A 295 22.50 9.94 8.36
CA HIS A 295 22.37 10.16 6.93
C HIS A 295 21.89 11.60 6.66
N PRO A 296 22.74 12.52 6.15
CA PRO A 296 22.48 13.97 6.18
C PRO A 296 21.28 14.43 5.34
N SER A 297 20.79 13.57 4.44
CA SER A 297 19.62 13.83 3.58
C SER A 297 18.30 13.27 4.15
N ILE A 298 18.32 12.63 5.31
CA ILE A 298 17.13 12.17 6.03
C ILE A 298 16.80 13.20 7.12
N LYS A 299 15.53 13.59 7.22
CA LYS A 299 15.03 14.42 8.31
C LYS A 299 13.97 13.62 9.08
N LEU A 300 14.17 13.52 10.39
CA LEU A 300 13.21 12.94 11.30
C LEU A 300 12.62 14.06 12.16
N ARG A 301 11.30 14.13 12.23
CA ARG A 301 10.57 15.03 13.12
C ARG A 301 9.64 14.19 13.99
N ALA A 302 9.92 14.15 15.29
CA ALA A 302 8.93 13.71 16.26
C ALA A 302 7.85 14.80 16.39
N ILE A 303 6.60 14.40 16.49
CA ILE A 303 5.42 15.27 16.65
C ILE A 303 4.74 14.82 17.95
N ASN A 304 4.70 15.69 18.95
CA ASN A 304 4.16 15.38 20.29
C ASN A 304 3.09 16.37 20.78
N ASP A 305 2.79 17.39 19.98
CA ASP A 305 1.75 18.41 20.19
C ASP A 305 0.34 17.88 19.85
N LEU A 306 0.15 16.55 19.94
CA LEU A 306 -1.13 15.87 19.79
C LEU A 306 -2.05 16.16 20.98
N VAL A 307 -3.36 16.16 20.73
CA VAL A 307 -4.35 16.11 21.81
C VAL A 307 -4.30 14.72 22.45
N LYS A 308 -4.50 14.63 23.78
CA LYS A 308 -4.45 13.36 24.53
C LYS A 308 -5.42 12.33 23.94
N GLY A 309 -4.92 11.18 23.50
CA GLY A 309 -5.68 10.16 22.76
C GLY A 309 -6.04 8.93 23.57
N ASP A 310 -6.19 7.81 22.87
CA ASP A 310 -6.61 6.50 23.40
C ASP A 310 -5.55 5.90 24.37
N SER A 311 -4.27 5.94 23.95
CA SER A 311 -3.15 6.07 24.90
C SER A 311 -3.11 7.50 25.40
N SER A 312 -2.85 7.70 26.70
CA SER A 312 -2.99 9.04 27.30
C SER A 312 -2.04 10.07 26.69
N TYR A 313 -0.95 9.60 26.05
CA TYR A 313 0.05 10.37 25.35
C TYR A 313 0.57 9.56 24.16
N ALA A 314 0.42 10.08 22.95
CA ALA A 314 0.92 9.45 21.72
C ALA A 314 1.92 10.36 21.01
N GLY A 315 2.65 9.78 20.05
CA GLY A 315 3.72 10.45 19.31
C GLY A 315 3.83 9.98 17.88
N LEU A 316 3.87 10.93 16.94
CA LEU A 316 4.15 10.62 15.54
C LEU A 316 5.65 10.77 15.25
N LEU A 317 6.15 9.98 14.30
CA LEU A 317 7.47 10.13 13.71
C LEU A 317 7.33 10.37 12.21
N GLU A 318 7.61 11.58 11.76
CA GLU A 318 7.73 11.92 10.35
C GLU A 318 9.18 11.68 9.87
N LEU A 319 9.35 10.76 8.93
CA LEU A 319 10.57 10.51 8.16
C LEU A 319 10.43 11.18 6.79
N THR A 320 11.02 12.36 6.63
CA THR A 320 11.16 13.02 5.32
C THR A 320 12.43 12.53 4.62
N THR A 321 12.27 12.11 3.37
CA THR A 321 13.30 11.39 2.59
C THR A 321 13.84 12.22 1.42
N PRO A 322 14.98 11.86 0.81
CA PRO A 322 15.61 12.66 -0.25
C PRO A 322 14.78 12.83 -1.53
N SER A 323 13.80 11.97 -1.76
CA SER A 323 12.84 12.08 -2.88
C SER A 323 11.64 13.00 -2.56
N GLY A 324 11.60 13.58 -1.36
CA GLY A 324 10.48 14.41 -0.89
C GLY A 324 9.25 13.62 -0.44
N ILE A 325 9.32 12.27 -0.43
CA ILE A 325 8.23 11.41 0.03
C ILE A 325 8.33 11.28 1.56
N PRO A 326 7.33 11.74 2.34
CA PRO A 326 7.29 11.50 3.77
C PRO A 326 6.77 10.08 4.08
N PHE A 327 7.26 9.52 5.17
CA PHE A 327 6.70 8.37 5.86
C PHE A 327 6.33 8.86 7.25
N LEU A 328 5.16 8.47 7.76
CA LEU A 328 4.67 8.95 9.05
C LEU A 328 4.15 7.74 9.83
N PHE A 329 4.85 7.44 10.92
CA PHE A 329 4.49 6.42 11.91
C PHE A 329 3.76 7.14 13.04
N THR A 330 2.72 6.55 13.63
CA THR A 330 1.83 7.30 14.56
C THR A 330 1.38 6.51 15.78
N GLY A 331 1.88 5.28 15.94
CA GLY A 331 1.20 4.27 16.76
C GLY A 331 -0.26 4.13 16.31
N ASP A 332 -1.13 3.89 17.27
CA ASP A 332 -2.56 3.61 17.08
C ASP A 332 -3.40 4.83 16.67
N SER A 333 -2.77 6.01 16.53
CA SER A 333 -3.47 7.26 16.19
C SER A 333 -4.25 7.19 14.87
N ILE A 334 -4.04 6.20 14.01
CA ILE A 334 -5.04 5.74 13.03
C ILE A 334 -4.87 4.24 12.87
N VAL A 335 -5.87 3.58 12.30
CA VAL A 335 -5.78 2.17 11.92
C VAL A 335 -6.57 1.91 10.62
N ILE A 336 -6.29 0.77 9.97
CA ILE A 336 -7.04 0.29 8.78
C ILE A 336 -8.26 -0.58 9.19
N GLN A 337 -8.35 -0.84 10.49
CA GLN A 337 -9.54 -1.21 11.27
C GLN A 337 -9.93 -0.02 12.14
N SER A 338 -11.02 -0.08 12.91
CA SER A 338 -11.24 0.87 14.00
C SER A 338 -10.41 0.46 15.22
N HIS A 339 -9.97 1.44 16.02
CA HIS A 339 -9.20 1.16 17.23
C HIS A 339 -10.12 0.77 18.40
N LEU A 340 -9.58 0.02 19.36
CA LEU A 340 -10.28 -0.31 20.59
C LEU A 340 -10.44 0.95 21.45
N PHE A 341 -11.59 1.59 21.32
CA PHE A 341 -12.02 2.80 22.07
C PHE A 341 -12.24 2.52 23.58
N VAL A 342 -11.44 1.63 24.20
CA VAL A 342 -11.61 1.11 25.56
C VAL A 342 -10.26 0.81 26.21
N SER A 343 -9.88 1.60 27.20
CA SER A 343 -9.35 1.05 28.44
C SER A 343 -10.11 1.66 29.62
N ASN A 344 -10.48 0.82 30.58
CA ASN A 344 -11.28 1.21 31.74
C ASN A 344 -10.38 1.23 32.98
N PHE A 345 -9.44 2.16 33.03
CA PHE A 345 -8.45 2.29 34.11
C PHE A 345 -8.51 3.67 34.81
N PHE A 346 -9.35 3.70 35.85
CA PHE A 346 -9.57 4.80 36.79
C PHE A 346 -10.21 6.09 36.26
N GLU A 347 -10.97 6.73 37.13
CA GLU A 347 -11.89 7.82 36.77
C GLU A 347 -11.17 9.18 36.61
N ASN A 348 -11.70 10.02 35.71
CA ASN A 348 -11.39 11.46 35.54
C ASN A 348 -10.21 11.87 34.62
N GLN A 349 -10.24 11.48 33.34
CA GLN A 349 -10.03 12.44 32.23
C GLN A 349 -10.54 11.91 30.87
N THR A 350 -10.98 12.81 29.99
CA THR A 350 -11.53 12.49 28.66
C THR A 350 -10.49 12.67 27.54
N PRO A 351 -10.29 11.68 26.65
CA PRO A 351 -9.45 11.79 25.45
C PRO A 351 -10.24 12.13 24.17
N PRO A 352 -9.57 12.70 23.14
CA PRO A 352 -10.00 12.54 21.75
C PRO A 352 -8.87 12.44 20.69
N ASP A 353 -8.86 11.31 19.98
CA ASP A 353 -8.84 11.20 18.50
C ASP A 353 -7.68 11.75 17.61
N SER A 354 -6.89 10.81 17.07
CA SER A 354 -6.28 10.67 15.72
C SER A 354 -5.20 11.62 15.14
N ASP A 355 -4.14 11.15 14.44
CA ASP A 355 -4.16 10.86 12.98
C ASP A 355 -2.93 10.08 12.41
N HIS A 356 -3.18 9.32 11.32
CA HIS A 356 -2.30 8.95 10.16
C HIS A 356 -1.31 7.73 10.13
N ALA A 357 -1.68 6.50 10.54
CA ALA A 357 -0.72 5.41 10.86
C ALA A 357 -0.06 4.50 9.80
N LEU A 358 1.15 4.05 10.18
CA LEU A 358 1.63 2.66 10.11
C LEU A 358 1.36 1.95 11.46
N CYS A 359 0.18 1.33 11.62
CA CYS A 359 -0.18 0.35 12.66
C CYS A 359 -1.42 -0.46 12.20
N HIS A 360 -1.52 -1.72 12.64
CA HIS A 360 -2.57 -2.71 12.35
C HIS A 360 -3.09 -2.70 10.90
N GLY A 361 -2.18 -2.90 9.95
CA GLY A 361 -2.58 -3.17 8.56
C GLY A 361 -1.48 -3.01 7.52
N PRO A 362 -1.73 -3.44 6.27
CA PRO A 362 -0.78 -3.30 5.18
C PRO A 362 -0.57 -1.83 4.78
N VAL A 363 0.69 -1.46 4.58
CA VAL A 363 1.13 -0.09 4.20
C VAL A 363 0.25 0.54 3.11
N SER A 364 -0.47 1.62 3.45
CA SER A 364 -1.19 2.39 2.44
C SER A 364 -0.23 3.20 1.57
N HIS A 365 -0.52 3.27 0.27
CA HIS A 365 0.28 4.05 -0.69
C HIS A 365 -0.16 5.52 -0.69
N ALA A 366 0.78 6.45 -0.88
CA ALA A 366 0.59 7.90 -0.75
C ALA A 366 -0.69 8.46 -1.43
N ASN A 367 -1.08 7.93 -2.60
CA ASN A 367 -2.28 8.39 -3.33
C ASN A 367 -3.62 8.02 -2.67
N ARG A 368 -3.63 7.07 -1.72
CA ARG A 368 -4.79 6.71 -0.89
C ARG A 368 -4.69 7.28 0.51
N TYR A 369 -3.49 7.42 1.04
CA TYR A 369 -3.20 7.84 2.41
C TYR A 369 -4.06 9.04 2.90
N THR A 370 -4.15 10.13 2.15
CA THR A 370 -4.99 11.30 2.52
C THR A 370 -6.50 11.01 2.51
N GLN A 371 -6.95 10.05 1.69
CA GLN A 371 -8.33 9.56 1.70
C GLN A 371 -8.56 8.65 2.91
N ASP A 372 -7.61 7.80 3.26
CA ASP A 372 -7.67 6.91 4.41
C ASP A 372 -7.64 7.69 5.75
N ILE A 373 -6.88 8.80 5.84
CA ILE A 373 -6.99 9.80 6.92
C ILE A 373 -8.41 10.38 6.94
N ALA A 374 -8.86 10.99 5.83
CA ALA A 374 -10.12 11.72 5.80
C ALA A 374 -11.33 10.82 6.13
N LEU A 375 -11.28 9.54 5.75
CA LEU A 375 -12.28 8.53 6.11
C LEU A 375 -12.24 8.15 7.59
N ASN A 376 -11.07 8.02 8.20
CA ASN A 376 -10.94 7.80 9.65
C ASN A 376 -11.47 9.01 10.44
N ILE A 377 -11.06 10.24 10.10
CA ILE A 377 -11.54 11.47 10.76
C ILE A 377 -13.07 11.60 10.63
N ASP A 378 -13.63 11.36 9.45
CA ASP A 378 -15.09 11.42 9.23
C ASP A 378 -15.82 10.31 9.99
N TRP A 379 -15.29 9.09 10.01
CA TRP A 379 -15.79 7.96 10.80
C TRP A 379 -15.82 8.26 12.29
N ILE A 380 -14.72 8.80 12.84
CA ILE A 380 -14.60 9.20 14.26
C ILE A 380 -15.64 10.28 14.58
N ARG A 381 -15.71 11.33 13.76
CA ARG A 381 -16.67 12.43 13.92
C ARG A 381 -18.11 11.93 13.81
N ALA A 382 -18.39 10.96 12.94
CA ALA A 382 -19.71 10.37 12.80
C ALA A 382 -20.09 9.46 13.98
N LEU A 383 -19.16 8.62 14.46
CA LEU A 383 -19.34 7.78 15.65
C LEU A 383 -19.67 8.66 16.86
N ARG A 384 -18.81 9.67 17.13
CA ARG A 384 -18.97 10.65 18.19
C ARG A 384 -20.28 11.43 18.05
N ARG A 385 -20.62 11.91 16.85
CA ARG A 385 -21.90 12.58 16.57
C ARG A 385 -23.10 11.67 16.86
N LEU A 386 -23.00 10.37 16.60
CA LEU A 386 -24.09 9.42 16.84
C LEU A 386 -24.22 9.06 18.32
N THR A 387 -23.12 8.80 19.05
CA THR A 387 -23.15 8.49 20.49
C THR A 387 -23.67 9.67 21.31
N PHE A 388 -23.16 10.89 21.08
CA PHE A 388 -23.62 12.10 21.79
C PHE A 388 -25.10 12.46 21.55
N ASN A 389 -25.73 11.92 20.49
CA ASN A 389 -27.14 12.19 20.17
C ASN A 389 -28.08 10.98 20.36
N SER A 390 -27.57 9.77 20.62
CA SER A 390 -28.40 8.57 20.76
C SER A 390 -27.88 7.60 21.81
N CYS A 391 -28.65 7.43 22.88
CA CYS A 391 -28.44 6.37 23.87
C CYS A 391 -28.76 4.95 23.34
N ASN A 392 -29.37 4.82 22.16
CA ASN A 392 -29.63 3.52 21.55
C ASN A 392 -28.40 3.05 20.77
N ILE A 393 -27.61 2.18 21.38
CA ILE A 393 -26.38 1.61 20.80
C ILE A 393 -26.68 0.83 19.52
N SER A 394 -27.78 0.07 19.45
CA SER A 394 -28.19 -0.63 18.24
C SER A 394 -28.54 0.33 17.09
N TYR A 395 -29.09 1.52 17.39
CA TYR A 395 -29.29 2.57 16.40
C TYR A 395 -27.96 3.17 15.94
N VAL A 396 -27.07 3.56 16.86
CA VAL A 396 -25.72 4.06 16.54
C VAL A 396 -24.99 3.08 15.62
N TRP A 397 -24.95 1.81 16.01
CA TRP A 397 -24.36 0.72 15.22
C TRP A 397 -25.00 0.58 13.83
N SER A 398 -26.33 0.65 13.73
CA SER A 398 -27.02 0.57 12.44
C SER A 398 -26.70 1.72 11.49
N GLN A 399 -26.41 2.93 12.02
CA GLN A 399 -25.98 4.06 11.19
C GLN A 399 -24.51 3.94 10.81
N MET A 400 -23.64 3.48 11.73
CA MET A 400 -22.23 3.23 11.42
C MET A 400 -22.03 2.13 10.37
N ILE A 401 -22.77 1.01 10.44
CA ILE A 401 -22.77 -0.01 9.38
C ILE A 401 -23.22 0.59 8.04
N ARG A 402 -24.27 1.43 8.06
CA ARG A 402 -24.84 2.02 6.84
C ARG A 402 -23.90 3.02 6.18
N GLN A 403 -23.20 3.83 6.96
CA GLN A 403 -22.31 4.89 6.46
C GLN A 403 -20.89 4.38 6.18
N TYR A 404 -20.37 3.41 6.96
CA TYR A 404 -19.00 2.90 6.88
C TYR A 404 -18.91 1.36 6.98
N PRO A 405 -19.54 0.60 6.06
CA PRO A 405 -19.63 -0.86 6.13
C PRO A 405 -18.25 -1.56 6.14
N ASN A 406 -17.22 -0.93 5.57
CA ASN A 406 -15.86 -1.49 5.48
C ASN A 406 -15.04 -1.38 6.78
N PHE A 407 -15.45 -0.50 7.71
CA PHE A 407 -14.86 -0.41 9.05
C PHE A 407 -15.56 -1.41 9.98
N VAL A 408 -16.90 -1.30 10.10
CA VAL A 408 -17.69 -2.04 11.09
C VAL A 408 -17.71 -3.57 10.83
N SER A 409 -17.42 -4.01 9.61
CA SER A 409 -17.30 -5.45 9.29
C SER A 409 -16.03 -6.11 9.85
N LYS A 410 -15.09 -5.35 10.42
CA LYS A 410 -13.82 -5.87 10.97
C LYS A 410 -13.69 -5.76 12.48
N ASP A 411 -14.68 -5.19 13.15
CA ASP A 411 -14.60 -4.80 14.56
C ASP A 411 -15.88 -5.24 15.31
N ILE A 412 -15.72 -6.29 16.12
CA ILE A 412 -16.78 -6.85 16.98
C ILE A 412 -16.77 -6.14 18.34
N ASP A 413 -15.61 -5.64 18.77
CA ASP A 413 -15.33 -5.21 20.14
C ASP A 413 -15.74 -3.76 20.39
N MET A 414 -15.77 -2.90 19.36
CA MET A 414 -16.40 -1.57 19.42
C MET A 414 -17.90 -1.67 19.79
N LYS A 415 -18.58 -2.78 19.46
CA LYS A 415 -19.96 -2.98 19.95
C LYS A 415 -20.00 -3.20 21.46
N GLY A 416 -18.93 -3.77 22.04
CA GLY A 416 -18.68 -3.80 23.47
C GLY A 416 -18.40 -2.40 24.02
N ALA A 417 -17.46 -1.67 23.41
CA ALA A 417 -17.05 -0.30 23.78
C ALA A 417 -18.22 0.69 23.89
N LEU A 418 -19.18 0.60 22.97
CA LEU A 418 -20.35 1.49 22.99
C LEU A 418 -21.22 1.34 24.25
N ASN A 419 -21.16 0.21 24.96
CA ASN A 419 -21.88 0.03 26.22
C ASN A 419 -21.21 0.72 27.41
N THR A 420 -19.90 1.00 27.36
CA THR A 420 -19.19 1.76 28.41
C THR A 420 -19.28 3.27 28.17
N HIS A 421 -19.38 3.71 26.91
CA HIS A 421 -19.42 5.14 26.54
C HIS A 421 -20.83 5.77 26.47
N VAL A 422 -21.88 4.98 26.68
CA VAL A 422 -23.25 5.48 26.83
C VAL A 422 -23.74 5.16 28.25
N PRO A 423 -23.50 6.05 29.24
CA PRO A 423 -24.03 5.88 30.58
C PRO A 423 -25.55 5.68 30.59
N ALA A 424 -26.05 4.79 31.45
CA ALA A 424 -27.48 4.51 31.54
C ALA A 424 -28.34 5.73 31.95
N ASN A 425 -27.70 6.74 32.55
CA ASN A 425 -28.26 8.04 32.95
C ASN A 425 -27.91 9.19 31.98
N ALA A 426 -27.31 8.91 30.82
CA ALA A 426 -26.97 9.93 29.83
C ALA A 426 -28.22 10.67 29.35
N ASN A 427 -28.11 11.99 29.16
CA ASN A 427 -29.14 12.78 28.49
C ASN A 427 -28.70 13.02 27.05
N SER A 428 -29.36 12.36 26.09
CA SER A 428 -29.34 12.87 24.71
C SER A 428 -29.93 14.28 24.71
N VAL A 429 -29.45 15.15 23.82
CA VAL A 429 -29.70 16.59 23.87
C VAL A 429 -31.21 16.89 23.79
N GLY A 430 -31.81 17.19 24.94
CA GLY A 430 -33.24 17.48 25.10
C GLY A 430 -34.15 16.29 25.47
N CYS A 431 -33.65 15.06 25.54
CA CYS A 431 -34.45 13.86 25.81
C CYS A 431 -33.76 12.96 26.85
N LYS A 432 -34.34 12.79 28.05
CA LYS A 432 -33.84 11.85 29.07
C LYS A 432 -33.85 10.42 28.51
N CYS A 433 -32.73 9.71 28.59
CA CYS A 433 -32.70 8.30 28.22
C CYS A 433 -33.26 7.44 29.35
N ASN A 434 -34.01 6.39 29.01
CA ASN A 434 -34.82 5.64 29.97
C ASN A 434 -34.46 4.16 29.87
N ASN A 435 -33.62 3.68 30.80
CA ASN A 435 -33.08 2.31 30.84
C ASN A 435 -32.50 1.82 29.49
N GLY A 436 -31.62 2.61 28.87
CA GLY A 436 -30.96 2.30 27.59
C GLY A 436 -31.88 2.32 26.35
N SER A 437 -33.20 2.39 26.54
CA SER A 437 -34.14 2.66 25.45
C SER A 437 -34.13 4.16 25.14
N PRO A 438 -34.18 4.55 23.84
CA PRO A 438 -34.35 5.95 23.49
C PRO A 438 -35.77 6.35 23.89
N ALA A 439 -35.90 7.39 24.71
CA ALA A 439 -37.16 8.10 24.77
C ALA A 439 -37.40 8.71 23.39
N ILE A 440 -38.31 8.14 22.61
CA ILE A 440 -38.79 8.75 21.36
C ILE A 440 -39.31 10.12 21.76
N CYS A 441 -38.59 11.18 21.39
CA CYS A 441 -38.91 12.51 21.88
C CYS A 441 -40.28 12.90 21.26
N PRO A 442 -41.38 12.99 22.05
CA PRO A 442 -42.74 12.73 21.52
C PRO A 442 -43.24 13.69 20.44
N ILE A 443 -42.54 14.80 20.25
CA ILE A 443 -42.82 15.87 19.29
C ILE A 443 -42.43 15.48 17.85
N TYR A 444 -41.49 14.54 17.66
CA TYR A 444 -40.83 14.33 16.36
C TYR A 444 -40.96 12.93 15.76
N ASN A 445 -41.27 11.89 16.53
CA ASN A 445 -41.29 10.47 16.10
C ASN A 445 -39.96 9.94 15.50
N GLU A 446 -38.90 10.75 15.58
CA GLU A 446 -37.51 10.47 15.22
C GLU A 446 -36.63 10.89 16.42
N PRO A 447 -35.37 10.41 16.54
CA PRO A 447 -34.40 11.04 17.44
C PRO A 447 -34.21 12.53 17.05
N PRO A 448 -33.94 13.43 18.01
CA PRO A 448 -33.86 14.86 17.75
C PRO A 448 -32.78 15.17 16.70
N ARG A 449 -33.14 15.92 15.65
CA ARG A 449 -32.23 16.34 14.57
C ARG A 449 -31.32 17.48 15.04
N CYS A 450 -30.36 17.17 15.90
CA CYS A 450 -29.34 18.11 16.35
C CYS A 450 -28.49 18.58 15.18
N ARG A 451 -28.37 19.91 15.01
CA ARG A 451 -27.49 20.53 14.03
C ARG A 451 -26.19 20.90 14.75
N TYR A 452 -25.05 20.48 14.22
CA TYR A 452 -23.76 20.94 14.73
C TYR A 452 -23.64 22.44 14.45
N LEU A 453 -23.48 23.24 15.50
CA LEU A 453 -23.11 24.65 15.39
C LEU A 453 -21.60 24.70 15.50
N ASP A 454 -20.93 24.87 14.37
CA ASP A 454 -19.47 24.85 14.24
C ASP A 454 -18.88 26.20 14.72
N ASN A 455 -19.01 26.44 16.01
CA ASN A 455 -18.60 27.66 16.69
C ASN A 455 -17.26 27.41 17.40
N ASN A 456 -16.20 28.06 16.94
CA ASN A 456 -14.84 27.91 17.48
C ASN A 456 -14.77 28.19 18.99
N ILE A 457 -14.12 27.27 19.71
CA ILE A 457 -13.32 27.43 20.94
C ILE A 457 -13.67 28.68 21.78
N GLY A 458 -14.60 28.52 22.72
CA GLY A 458 -14.95 29.52 23.73
C GLY A 458 -16.40 29.42 24.22
N ASP A 459 -16.62 28.74 25.35
CA ASP A 459 -17.86 28.69 26.14
C ASP A 459 -19.19 28.69 25.37
N THR A 460 -19.51 27.58 24.70
CA THR A 460 -20.79 27.38 23.99
C THR A 460 -21.89 26.81 24.89
N GLN A 461 -22.93 27.60 25.17
CA GLN A 461 -24.25 27.06 25.51
C GLN A 461 -24.93 26.48 24.25
N LEU A 462 -25.53 25.29 24.37
CA LEU A 462 -26.28 24.65 23.29
C LEU A 462 -27.72 25.20 23.22
N SER A 463 -28.06 25.92 22.15
CA SER A 463 -29.42 26.41 21.89
C SER A 463 -30.22 25.47 20.96
N CYS A 464 -31.00 24.57 21.56
CA CYS A 464 -32.01 23.82 20.82
C CYS A 464 -33.19 24.73 20.47
N SER A 465 -33.34 25.11 19.20
CA SER A 465 -34.43 25.98 18.75
C SER A 465 -35.80 25.28 18.83
N THR A 466 -36.55 25.52 19.90
CA THR A 466 -37.96 25.12 20.00
C THR A 466 -38.78 25.93 19.01
N ARG A 467 -39.36 25.27 18.01
CA ARG A 467 -40.21 25.92 16.99
C ARG A 467 -41.60 26.18 17.56
N SER A 468 -41.72 27.17 18.45
CA SER A 468 -42.98 27.54 19.08
C SER A 468 -43.97 28.05 18.04
N SER A 469 -45.04 27.28 17.80
CA SER A 469 -46.14 27.64 16.92
C SER A 469 -47.08 28.63 17.62
N LEU A 470 -46.61 29.85 17.86
CA LEU A 470 -47.42 30.95 18.35
C LEU A 470 -48.41 31.41 17.27
N ARG A 471 -49.54 30.72 17.17
CA ARG A 471 -50.77 31.34 16.69
C ARG A 471 -51.40 32.14 17.83
N LYS A 472 -51.46 33.45 17.66
CA LYS A 472 -52.46 34.31 18.29
C LYS A 472 -52.95 35.37 17.30
N ASP A 473 -54.26 35.37 17.12
CA ASP A 473 -55.11 36.55 17.10
C ASP A 473 -54.83 37.62 16.01
N THR A 474 -55.24 37.28 14.78
CA THR A 474 -56.15 38.13 13.97
C THR A 474 -57.23 37.25 13.37
#